data_AF-A0A947ZFH0-F1
#
_entry.id   AF-A0A947ZFH0-F1
#
_cell.length_a   1.000
_cell.length_b   1.000
_cell.length_c   1.000
_cell.angle_alpha   90.00
_cell.angle_beta   90.00
_cell.angle_gamma   90.00
#
_symmetry.space_group_name_H-M   'P 1'
#
loop_
_entity.id
_entity.type
_entity.pdbx_description
1 polymer ?
#
loop_
_entity_poly.entity_id
_entity_poly.type
_entity_poly.pdbx_seq_one_letter_code
_entity_poly.pdbx_strand_id
1 'polypeptide(L)'
;MRLSITFFALIVLMAGSALSCSFDPAGLNPGGTDAASDSTVPDADAADVPDVVDAATDADAHHDAGDGGSECTAADNECLDYYRLNVCTGTGEMTQMTCPYGCDPSVPTCFELTPSNGVDPSLVLTPGVGDWYLSTDALLITDTGEIIINGNQYRIPGAGLDTNTGIYFDVITLPDGTQAGLFVFQNLTLVAGATLTAHGDLPLILLADTTMIAGVVDVSAKVSSCSNDSRTCAGPGGFMGGNANRGGQGPGAGGAGKDDYWGDESGGGGAGYLTAGGKGGGGDGGNAGGVYGTDSCEPLLGGSGGGGGGHNTPTSTSTSQGKGGGGGGAVQISALSY
;
A
#
# COMPACT_ATOMS: atom_id res chain seq x y z
N MET A 1 -0.95 11.74 61.57
CA MET A 1 -0.08 11.85 60.38
C MET A 1 -0.92 12.41 59.24
N ARG A 2 -0.60 13.62 58.76
CA ARG A 2 -1.28 14.24 57.61
C ARG A 2 -0.35 14.06 56.40
N LEU A 3 -0.79 13.27 55.43
CA LEU A 3 -0.06 13.01 54.19
C LEU A 3 -0.44 14.10 53.18
N SER A 4 0.51 14.99 52.86
CA SER A 4 0.35 16.05 51.87
C SER A 4 0.85 15.52 50.53
N ILE A 5 -0.03 15.36 49.55
CA ILE A 5 0.30 14.94 48.18
C ILE A 5 0.47 16.21 47.34
N THR A 6 1.71 16.48 46.92
CA THR A 6 2.06 17.61 46.07
C THR A 6 2.01 17.16 44.60
N PHE A 7 1.04 17.68 43.84
CA PHE A 7 0.97 17.51 42.39
C PHE A 7 2.04 18.38 41.72
N PHE A 8 3.04 17.76 41.08
CA PHE A 8 3.95 18.43 40.17
C PHE A 8 3.37 18.36 38.75
N ALA A 9 2.87 19.47 38.23
CA ALA A 9 2.49 19.61 36.83
C ALA A 9 3.77 19.84 36.00
N LEU A 10 4.20 18.81 35.26
CA LEU A 10 5.29 18.89 34.30
C LEU A 10 4.71 19.36 32.95
N ILE A 11 4.88 20.64 32.63
CA ILE A 11 4.57 21.20 31.30
C ILE A 11 5.77 20.90 30.39
N VAL A 12 5.62 19.93 29.48
CA VAL A 12 6.60 19.65 28.42
C VAL A 12 6.26 20.53 27.21
N LEU A 13 7.09 21.54 26.99
CA LEU A 13 7.07 22.36 25.77
C LEU A 13 7.72 21.55 24.64
N MET A 14 6.92 20.90 23.78
CA MET A 14 7.42 20.30 22.55
C MET A 14 7.63 21.41 21.51
N ALA A 15 8.89 21.79 21.30
CA ALA A 15 9.31 22.57 20.14
C ALA A 15 9.36 21.63 18.93
N GLY A 16 8.32 21.68 18.09
CA GLY A 16 8.27 20.95 16.83
C GLY A 16 9.28 21.53 15.83
N SER A 17 10.38 20.83 15.62
CA SER A 17 11.23 21.02 14.44
C SER A 17 10.58 20.30 13.26
N ALA A 18 9.84 21.05 12.45
CA ALA A 18 9.38 20.59 11.14
C ALA A 18 10.60 20.39 10.24
N LEU A 19 11.03 19.13 10.10
CA LEU A 19 11.89 18.71 8.99
C LEU A 19 11.03 18.74 7.73
N SER A 20 11.13 19.83 6.98
CA SER A 20 10.59 19.93 5.64
C SER A 20 11.39 18.98 4.73
N CYS A 21 10.80 17.87 4.32
CA CYS A 21 11.25 17.16 3.13
C CYS A 21 10.99 18.07 1.93
N SER A 22 12.02 18.73 1.41
CA SER A 22 11.92 19.45 0.15
C SER A 22 11.79 18.42 -0.97
N PHE A 23 10.62 18.36 -1.59
CA PHE A 23 10.45 17.71 -2.88
C PHE A 23 11.28 18.49 -3.91
N ASP A 24 12.11 17.82 -4.70
CA ASP A 24 12.83 18.41 -5.82
C ASP A 24 11.92 18.37 -7.07
N PRO A 25 11.42 19.51 -7.56
CA PRO A 25 10.54 19.56 -8.73
C PRO A 25 11.32 19.58 -10.06
N ALA A 26 12.65 19.41 -10.08
CA ALA A 26 13.46 19.50 -11.29
C ALA A 26 13.18 18.41 -12.35
N GLY A 27 12.24 17.49 -12.11
CA GLY A 27 11.74 16.52 -13.07
C GLY A 27 10.58 17.00 -13.97
N LEU A 28 9.97 18.16 -13.72
CA LEU A 28 8.88 18.67 -14.56
C LEU A 28 9.41 19.58 -15.68
N ASN A 29 9.40 19.01 -16.88
CA ASN A 29 9.72 19.60 -18.17
C ASN A 29 8.99 20.95 -18.42
N PRO A 30 9.66 22.11 -18.46
CA PRO A 30 9.03 23.42 -18.65
C PRO A 30 8.83 23.79 -20.14
N GLY A 31 8.74 22.80 -21.04
CA GLY A 31 8.86 23.02 -22.48
C GLY A 31 7.58 22.94 -23.32
N GLY A 32 6.39 22.88 -22.72
CA GLY A 32 5.13 22.85 -23.47
C GLY A 32 4.57 24.25 -23.68
N THR A 33 4.76 24.82 -24.87
CA THR A 33 4.16 26.10 -25.28
C THR A 33 2.66 25.99 -25.46
N ASP A 34 1.93 26.73 -24.63
CA ASP A 34 0.52 27.09 -24.80
C ASP A 34 0.36 28.02 -26.00
N ALA A 35 -0.41 27.62 -27.01
CA ALA A 35 -0.89 28.53 -28.06
C ALA A 35 -2.21 28.06 -28.67
N ALA A 36 -3.27 28.78 -28.28
CA ALA A 36 -4.41 29.20 -29.09
C ALA A 36 -5.33 28.13 -29.73
N SER A 37 -6.53 28.01 -29.16
CA SER A 37 -7.78 27.80 -29.92
C SER A 37 -8.96 28.24 -29.06
N ASP A 38 -9.11 29.56 -28.97
CA ASP A 38 -10.34 30.23 -28.52
C ASP A 38 -11.46 29.91 -29.53
N SER A 39 -12.43 29.11 -29.10
CA SER A 39 -13.62 28.76 -29.87
C SER A 39 -14.75 29.68 -29.45
N THR A 40 -14.96 30.75 -30.22
CA THR A 40 -16.13 31.61 -30.13
C THR A 40 -17.36 30.85 -30.65
N VAL A 41 -18.21 30.34 -29.75
CA VAL A 41 -19.55 29.88 -30.10
C VAL A 41 -20.46 31.11 -30.17
N PRO A 42 -21.17 31.35 -31.29
CA PRO A 42 -22.16 32.43 -31.37
C PRO A 42 -23.43 32.03 -30.61
N ASP A 43 -23.85 32.91 -29.70
CA ASP A 43 -25.17 32.90 -29.08
C ASP A 43 -26.21 33.29 -30.14
N ALA A 44 -27.20 32.41 -30.37
CA ALA A 44 -28.26 32.60 -31.34
C ALA A 44 -29.61 32.61 -30.62
N ASP A 45 -29.94 33.77 -30.06
CA ASP A 45 -31.30 34.18 -29.77
C ASP A 45 -32.06 34.41 -31.09
N ALA A 46 -33.16 33.70 -31.31
CA ALA A 46 -34.41 34.20 -31.92
C ALA A 46 -35.25 33.04 -32.51
N ALA A 47 -36.35 32.71 -31.82
CA ALA A 47 -37.68 32.58 -32.46
C ALA A 47 -38.74 32.31 -31.39
N ASP A 48 -39.43 33.39 -31.00
CA ASP A 48 -40.82 33.33 -30.54
C ASP A 48 -41.67 32.63 -31.60
N VAL A 49 -42.35 31.54 -31.22
CA VAL A 49 -43.44 30.96 -32.01
C VAL A 49 -44.75 31.23 -31.26
N PRO A 50 -45.76 31.83 -31.92
CA PRO A 50 -46.99 32.20 -31.26
C PRO A 50 -47.88 30.98 -30.99
N ASP A 51 -48.48 31.08 -29.81
CA ASP A 51 -49.66 30.38 -29.30
C ASP A 51 -50.73 30.13 -30.38
N VAL A 52 -51.02 28.85 -30.64
CA VAL A 52 -52.22 28.43 -31.36
C VAL A 52 -52.96 27.42 -30.49
N VAL A 53 -54.03 27.95 -29.93
CA VAL A 53 -55.14 27.26 -29.29
C VAL A 53 -55.79 26.30 -30.28
N ASP A 54 -56.10 25.07 -29.86
CA ASP A 54 -57.33 24.30 -30.17
C ASP A 54 -57.18 22.90 -29.53
N ALA A 55 -57.88 22.63 -28.41
CA ALA A 55 -59.24 22.13 -28.35
C ALA A 55 -59.38 20.64 -28.71
N ALA A 56 -59.82 19.87 -27.70
CA ALA A 56 -60.23 18.46 -27.74
C ALA A 56 -59.07 17.47 -28.01
N THR A 57 -58.87 16.42 -27.23
CA THR A 57 -59.89 15.41 -26.92
C THR A 57 -59.48 14.65 -25.67
N ASP A 58 -60.47 14.46 -24.81
CA ASP A 58 -60.58 13.40 -23.84
C ASP A 58 -60.00 12.06 -24.33
N ALA A 59 -58.90 11.66 -23.71
CA ALA A 59 -58.36 10.30 -23.76
C ALA A 59 -57.54 10.10 -22.48
N ASP A 60 -58.25 10.08 -21.36
CA ASP A 60 -57.98 9.19 -20.24
C ASP A 60 -58.08 7.72 -20.70
N ALA A 61 -57.28 7.38 -21.72
CA ALA A 61 -56.75 6.05 -21.90
C ALA A 61 -55.87 5.80 -20.69
N HIS A 62 -56.53 5.43 -19.59
CA HIS A 62 -56.02 4.47 -18.65
C HIS A 62 -55.24 3.45 -19.45
N HIS A 63 -53.91 3.58 -19.38
CA HIS A 63 -52.95 2.64 -19.93
C HIS A 63 -53.08 1.38 -19.06
N ASP A 64 -54.18 0.67 -19.28
CA ASP A 64 -54.54 -0.53 -18.57
C ASP A 64 -53.64 -1.66 -19.10
N ALA A 65 -52.56 -1.89 -18.36
CA ALA A 65 -52.07 -3.23 -18.00
C ALA A 65 -51.76 -4.24 -19.13
N GLY A 66 -51.52 -3.79 -20.36
CA GLY A 66 -51.36 -4.69 -21.51
C GLY A 66 -50.20 -4.41 -22.47
N ASP A 67 -49.45 -3.31 -22.30
CA ASP A 67 -48.19 -3.18 -23.03
C ASP A 67 -47.22 -4.16 -22.38
N GLY A 68 -46.88 -5.23 -23.10
CA GLY A 68 -45.89 -6.19 -22.67
C GLY A 68 -44.58 -5.45 -22.58
N GLY A 69 -44.34 -4.88 -21.38
CA GLY A 69 -43.24 -3.96 -21.11
C GLY A 69 -41.99 -4.52 -21.75
N SER A 70 -41.42 -3.75 -22.68
CA SER A 70 -40.18 -4.15 -23.33
C SER A 70 -39.21 -4.52 -22.23
N GLU A 71 -38.87 -5.81 -22.14
CA GLU A 71 -37.86 -6.30 -21.23
C GLU A 71 -36.63 -5.40 -21.42
N CYS A 72 -36.12 -4.85 -20.32
CA CYS A 72 -34.90 -4.06 -20.42
C CYS A 72 -33.78 -4.95 -20.96
N THR A 73 -32.72 -4.31 -21.44
CA THR A 73 -31.50 -4.95 -21.92
C THR A 73 -30.30 -4.36 -21.19
N ALA A 74 -29.14 -4.99 -21.31
CA ALA A 74 -27.90 -4.44 -20.74
C ALA A 74 -27.52 -3.05 -21.31
N ALA A 75 -28.08 -2.67 -22.46
CA ALA A 75 -27.92 -1.33 -23.03
C ALA A 75 -28.73 -0.26 -22.30
N ASP A 76 -29.73 -0.67 -21.52
CA ASP A 76 -30.55 0.21 -20.68
C ASP A 76 -29.96 0.40 -19.27
N ASN A 77 -28.79 -0.20 -18.99
CA ASN A 77 -28.06 0.08 -17.76
C ASN A 77 -27.63 1.55 -17.77
N GLU A 78 -27.80 2.26 -16.66
CA GLU A 78 -27.40 3.66 -16.54
C GLU A 78 -27.00 4.01 -15.11
N CYS A 79 -26.00 4.87 -14.97
CA CYS A 79 -25.71 5.47 -13.68
C CYS A 79 -26.76 6.54 -13.39
N LEU A 80 -27.61 6.31 -12.38
CA LEU A 80 -28.59 7.30 -11.93
C LEU A 80 -27.91 8.48 -11.23
N ASP A 81 -26.89 8.19 -10.45
CA ASP A 81 -25.96 9.16 -9.86
C ASP A 81 -24.64 8.45 -9.55
N TYR A 82 -23.77 9.13 -8.78
CA TYR A 82 -22.49 8.56 -8.41
C TYR A 82 -22.62 7.24 -7.64
N TYR A 83 -23.61 7.06 -6.77
CA TYR A 83 -23.73 5.88 -5.91
C TYR A 83 -24.81 4.89 -6.34
N ARG A 84 -25.53 5.15 -7.44
CA ARG A 84 -26.66 4.33 -7.87
C ARG A 84 -26.55 3.95 -9.34
N LEU A 85 -26.58 2.65 -9.59
CA LEU A 85 -26.63 2.06 -10.93
C LEU A 85 -27.99 1.41 -11.13
N ASN A 86 -28.66 1.76 -12.21
CA ASN A 86 -29.77 1.00 -12.75
C ASN A 86 -29.20 -0.14 -13.58
N VAL A 87 -29.48 -1.38 -13.20
CA VAL A 87 -29.03 -2.58 -13.91
C VAL A 87 -30.24 -3.41 -14.33
N CYS A 88 -30.27 -3.77 -15.60
CA CYS A 88 -31.22 -4.72 -16.11
C CYS A 88 -30.83 -6.14 -15.67
N THR A 89 -31.75 -6.83 -15.00
CA THR A 89 -31.56 -8.21 -14.58
C THR A 89 -31.78 -9.18 -15.74
N GLY A 90 -31.32 -10.43 -15.59
CA GLY A 90 -31.56 -11.48 -16.60
C GLY A 90 -33.03 -11.84 -16.83
N THR A 91 -33.95 -11.31 -16.01
CA THR A 91 -35.41 -11.46 -16.17
C THR A 91 -36.05 -10.26 -16.89
N GLY A 92 -35.26 -9.30 -17.38
CA GLY A 92 -35.79 -8.10 -18.05
C GLY A 92 -36.38 -7.06 -17.09
N GLU A 93 -36.12 -7.18 -15.78
CA GLU A 93 -36.53 -6.20 -14.77
C GLU A 93 -35.38 -5.24 -14.46
N MET A 94 -35.67 -3.94 -14.46
CA MET A 94 -34.73 -2.91 -14.00
C MET A 94 -34.64 -2.93 -12.48
N THR A 95 -33.43 -3.10 -11.96
CA THR A 95 -33.14 -3.06 -10.52
C THR A 95 -32.11 -2.00 -10.22
N GLN A 96 -32.28 -1.32 -9.09
CA GLN A 96 -31.33 -0.33 -8.64
C GLN A 96 -30.30 -1.00 -7.71
N MET A 97 -29.03 -0.89 -8.07
CA MET A 97 -27.89 -1.32 -7.28
C MET A 97 -27.19 -0.10 -6.67
N THR A 98 -26.62 -0.27 -5.48
CA THR A 98 -25.76 0.75 -4.85
C THR A 98 -24.31 0.47 -5.24
N CYS A 99 -23.62 1.49 -5.77
CA CYS A 99 -22.21 1.45 -6.12
C CYS A 99 -21.39 2.19 -5.05
N PRO A 100 -20.78 1.48 -4.07
CA PRO A 100 -20.08 2.14 -2.97
C PRO A 100 -18.89 3.01 -3.45
N TYR A 101 -18.28 2.66 -4.58
CA TYR A 101 -17.09 3.33 -5.13
C TYR A 101 -17.38 4.35 -6.22
N GLY A 102 -18.64 4.58 -6.53
CA GLY A 102 -19.02 5.33 -7.72
C GLY A 102 -19.53 4.44 -8.86
N CYS A 103 -20.21 5.05 -9.81
CA CYS A 103 -20.68 4.43 -11.04
C CYS A 103 -19.97 5.08 -12.24
N ASP A 104 -19.48 4.29 -13.19
CA ASP A 104 -18.85 4.80 -14.42
C ASP A 104 -19.93 5.18 -15.44
N PRO A 105 -20.14 6.47 -15.75
CA PRO A 105 -21.18 6.90 -16.69
C PRO A 105 -20.86 6.52 -18.15
N SER A 106 -19.61 6.21 -18.47
CA SER A 106 -19.20 5.80 -19.83
C SER A 106 -19.47 4.32 -20.09
N VAL A 107 -19.40 3.50 -19.04
CA VAL A 107 -19.71 2.07 -19.04
C VAL A 107 -20.54 1.78 -17.78
N PRO A 108 -21.89 1.86 -17.83
CA PRO A 108 -22.78 1.83 -16.67
C PRO A 108 -22.60 0.61 -15.75
N THR A 109 -21.59 0.71 -14.89
CA THR A 109 -21.09 -0.34 -14.01
C THR A 109 -20.58 0.35 -12.74
N CYS A 110 -20.69 -0.35 -11.61
CA CYS A 110 -20.09 0.13 -10.38
C CYS A 110 -18.56 0.04 -10.52
N PHE A 111 -17.84 1.07 -10.07
CA PHE A 111 -16.41 0.95 -9.89
C PHE A 111 -16.13 -0.18 -8.90
N GLU A 112 -15.09 -0.94 -9.19
CA GLU A 112 -14.59 -2.01 -8.34
C GLU A 112 -13.19 -1.62 -7.86
N LEU A 113 -12.94 -1.74 -6.56
CA LEU A 113 -11.59 -1.62 -6.07
C LEU A 113 -10.85 -2.92 -6.39
N THR A 114 -9.90 -2.85 -7.31
CA THR A 114 -9.00 -3.96 -7.64
C THR A 114 -7.61 -3.66 -7.07
N PRO A 115 -7.23 -4.26 -5.94
CA PRO A 115 -5.88 -4.09 -5.40
C PRO A 115 -4.82 -4.58 -6.40
N SER A 116 -3.77 -3.79 -6.62
CA SER A 116 -2.74 -3.97 -7.66
C SER A 116 -2.05 -5.33 -7.67
N ASN A 117 -1.89 -5.97 -6.52
CA ASN A 117 -1.19 -7.25 -6.38
C ASN A 117 -2.12 -8.49 -6.38
N GLY A 118 -3.29 -8.39 -7.03
CA GLY A 118 -4.18 -9.54 -7.26
C GLY A 118 -4.89 -10.06 -6.01
N VAL A 119 -5.06 -9.19 -5.00
CA VAL A 119 -5.77 -9.52 -3.76
C VAL A 119 -7.27 -9.52 -4.04
N ASP A 120 -7.97 -10.58 -3.62
CA ASP A 120 -9.44 -10.63 -3.69
C ASP A 120 -10.07 -9.67 -2.67
N PRO A 121 -10.74 -8.59 -3.10
CA PRO A 121 -11.35 -7.62 -2.18
C PRO A 121 -12.51 -8.22 -1.38
N SER A 122 -13.14 -9.29 -1.87
CA SER A 122 -14.28 -9.92 -1.19
C SER A 122 -13.91 -10.59 0.13
N LEU A 123 -12.62 -10.81 0.40
CA LEU A 123 -12.13 -11.37 1.66
C LEU A 123 -12.52 -10.53 2.88
N VAL A 124 -12.68 -9.22 2.72
CA VAL A 124 -13.16 -8.33 3.80
C VAL A 124 -14.59 -8.67 4.22
N LEU A 125 -15.40 -9.21 3.31
CA LEU A 125 -16.78 -9.62 3.57
C LEU A 125 -16.88 -11.02 4.18
N THR A 126 -15.75 -11.68 4.46
CA THR A 126 -15.73 -13.01 5.08
C THR A 126 -16.40 -12.95 6.45
N PRO A 127 -17.43 -13.77 6.72
CA PRO A 127 -18.11 -13.75 8.01
C PRO A 127 -17.16 -13.97 9.19
N GLY A 128 -17.18 -13.03 10.14
CA GLY A 128 -16.36 -13.08 11.34
C GLY A 128 -15.03 -12.31 11.24
N VAL A 129 -14.68 -11.80 10.04
CA VAL A 129 -13.67 -10.74 9.94
C VAL A 129 -14.15 -9.54 10.74
N GLY A 130 -13.30 -9.04 11.63
CA GLY A 130 -13.64 -8.06 12.64
C GLY A 130 -12.76 -6.82 12.61
N ASP A 131 -13.09 -5.89 13.47
CA ASP A 131 -12.36 -4.63 13.64
C ASP A 131 -11.08 -4.86 14.44
N TRP A 132 -10.00 -4.19 14.03
CA TRP A 132 -8.77 -4.13 14.80
C TRP A 132 -8.40 -2.70 15.17
N TYR A 133 -8.53 -2.40 16.46
CA TYR A 133 -8.14 -1.13 17.06
C TYR A 133 -6.80 -1.28 17.78
N LEU A 134 -5.75 -0.70 17.19
CA LEU A 134 -4.40 -0.78 17.68
C LEU A 134 -3.98 0.52 18.37
N SER A 135 -3.80 0.46 19.69
CA SER A 135 -3.42 1.59 20.56
C SER A 135 -2.08 1.47 21.26
N THR A 136 -1.36 0.38 20.99
CA THR A 136 -0.01 0.13 21.46
C THR A 136 0.81 -0.47 20.32
N ASP A 137 2.11 -0.66 20.52
CA ASP A 137 2.95 -1.26 19.50
C ASP A 137 2.56 -2.73 19.25
N ALA A 138 2.57 -3.14 17.98
CA ALA A 138 2.34 -4.50 17.54
C ALA A 138 3.41 -4.95 16.55
N LEU A 139 3.74 -6.23 16.60
CA LEU A 139 4.61 -6.91 15.64
C LEU A 139 3.79 -7.93 14.84
N LEU A 140 3.78 -7.78 13.51
CA LEU A 140 3.20 -8.71 12.55
C LEU A 140 4.29 -9.61 11.99
N ILE A 141 4.05 -10.92 11.97
CA ILE A 141 4.92 -11.89 11.31
C ILE A 141 4.28 -12.28 9.97
N THR A 142 4.79 -11.73 8.86
CA THR A 142 4.21 -11.89 7.51
C THR A 142 4.28 -13.31 6.99
N ASP A 143 5.18 -14.14 7.52
CA ASP A 143 5.34 -15.54 7.10
C ASP A 143 4.30 -16.47 7.73
N THR A 144 3.78 -16.11 8.90
CA THR A 144 2.98 -17.02 9.74
C THR A 144 1.63 -16.47 10.16
N GLY A 145 1.41 -15.15 10.02
CA GLY A 145 0.19 -14.49 10.47
C GLY A 145 0.14 -14.20 11.96
N GLU A 146 1.22 -14.48 12.70
CA GLU A 146 1.31 -14.18 14.13
C GLU A 146 1.28 -12.67 14.38
N ILE A 147 0.57 -12.25 15.43
CA ILE A 147 0.59 -10.87 15.92
C ILE A 147 0.98 -10.89 17.38
N ILE A 148 1.99 -10.09 17.74
CA ILE A 148 2.50 -9.94 19.11
C ILE A 148 2.27 -8.50 19.57
N ILE A 149 1.63 -8.32 20.71
CA ILE A 149 1.38 -7.01 21.35
C ILE A 149 1.97 -7.04 22.76
N ASN A 150 2.87 -6.10 23.06
CA ASN A 150 3.57 -6.02 24.35
C ASN A 150 4.24 -7.35 24.77
N GLY A 151 4.79 -8.09 23.81
CA GLY A 151 5.42 -9.39 24.03
C GLY A 151 4.46 -10.56 24.24
N ASN A 152 3.14 -10.33 24.21
CA ASN A 152 2.13 -11.38 24.29
C ASN A 152 1.57 -11.68 22.91
N GLN A 153 1.37 -12.97 22.62
CA GLN A 153 0.72 -13.42 21.41
C GLN A 153 -0.75 -12.96 21.43
N TYR A 154 -1.11 -12.09 20.49
CA TYR A 154 -2.46 -11.59 20.28
C TYR A 154 -3.22 -12.47 19.28
N ARG A 155 -2.57 -12.80 18.16
CA ARG A 155 -3.05 -13.77 17.17
C ARG A 155 -2.04 -14.92 17.07
N ILE A 156 -2.54 -16.15 17.09
CA ILE A 156 -1.70 -17.34 16.93
C ILE A 156 -1.22 -17.49 15.47
N PRO A 157 -0.03 -18.06 15.23
CA PRO A 157 0.40 -18.44 13.89
C PRO A 157 -0.61 -19.36 13.19
N GLY A 158 -0.90 -19.10 11.91
CA GLY A 158 -1.77 -19.92 11.07
C GLY A 158 -2.53 -19.12 10.02
N ALA A 159 -2.87 -19.79 8.91
CA ALA A 159 -3.76 -19.25 7.88
C ALA A 159 -5.24 -19.35 8.30
N GLY A 160 -6.08 -18.54 7.66
CA GLY A 160 -7.51 -18.43 7.91
C GLY A 160 -7.88 -17.41 8.99
N LEU A 161 -9.17 -17.37 9.33
CA LEU A 161 -9.73 -16.46 10.33
C LEU A 161 -9.37 -16.88 11.76
N ASP A 162 -8.79 -15.98 12.56
CA ASP A 162 -8.85 -16.10 14.02
C ASP A 162 -10.28 -15.84 14.49
N THR A 163 -10.91 -16.81 15.14
CA THR A 163 -12.21 -16.56 15.76
C THR A 163 -12.09 -15.74 17.04
N ASN A 164 -10.90 -15.64 17.65
CA ASN A 164 -10.72 -14.84 18.86
C ASN A 164 -10.46 -13.37 18.58
N THR A 165 -9.69 -13.07 17.52
CA THR A 165 -9.30 -11.69 17.17
C THR A 165 -10.10 -11.11 16.01
N GLY A 166 -10.79 -11.93 15.22
CA GLY A 166 -11.48 -11.50 14.00
C GLY A 166 -10.53 -11.17 12.85
N ILE A 167 -9.25 -11.50 12.95
CA ILE A 167 -8.24 -11.19 11.92
C ILE A 167 -8.06 -12.41 11.03
N TYR A 168 -8.23 -12.24 9.73
CA TYR A 168 -7.90 -13.28 8.75
C TYR A 168 -6.47 -13.08 8.24
N PHE A 169 -5.73 -14.17 8.11
CA PHE A 169 -4.40 -14.17 7.50
C PHE A 169 -4.30 -15.25 6.42
N ASP A 170 -3.57 -14.96 5.36
CA ASP A 170 -3.17 -15.96 4.37
C ASP A 170 -1.84 -15.60 3.72
N VAL A 171 -1.20 -16.58 3.08
CA VAL A 171 -0.06 -16.37 2.19
C VAL A 171 -0.56 -16.48 0.77
N ILE A 172 -0.69 -15.35 0.09
CA ILE A 172 -1.21 -15.31 -1.28
C ILE A 172 -0.07 -15.38 -2.30
N THR A 173 -0.36 -15.92 -3.47
CA THR A 173 0.55 -15.90 -4.62
C THR A 173 0.25 -14.68 -5.49
N LEU A 174 1.26 -13.84 -5.72
CA LEU A 174 1.18 -12.66 -6.56
C LEU A 174 1.19 -13.04 -8.06
N PRO A 175 0.82 -12.13 -8.98
CA PRO A 175 0.75 -12.42 -10.41
C PRO A 175 2.06 -12.95 -11.05
N ASP A 176 3.22 -12.61 -10.47
CA ASP A 176 4.54 -13.08 -10.92
C ASP A 176 4.97 -14.43 -10.31
N GLY A 177 4.13 -15.02 -9.45
CA GLY A 177 4.39 -16.26 -8.74
C GLY A 177 5.13 -16.10 -7.40
N THR A 178 5.51 -14.88 -7.01
CA THR A 178 6.02 -14.61 -5.66
C THR A 178 4.88 -14.65 -4.63
N GLN A 179 5.20 -14.54 -3.34
CA GLN A 179 4.22 -14.65 -2.27
C GLN A 179 4.21 -13.40 -1.39
N ALA A 180 3.07 -13.11 -0.76
CA ALA A 180 2.91 -12.04 0.21
C ALA A 180 2.07 -12.48 1.41
N GLY A 181 2.37 -11.93 2.59
CA GLY A 181 1.56 -12.12 3.80
C GLY A 181 0.39 -11.14 3.80
N LEU A 182 -0.83 -11.66 3.69
CA LEU A 182 -2.06 -10.89 3.65
C LEU A 182 -2.75 -10.92 5.01
N PHE A 183 -2.98 -9.74 5.59
CA PHE A 183 -3.84 -9.57 6.76
C PHE A 183 -5.12 -8.85 6.34
N VAL A 184 -6.27 -9.40 6.72
CA VAL A 184 -7.60 -8.87 6.39
C VAL A 184 -8.36 -8.49 7.66
N PHE A 185 -8.96 -7.31 7.63
CA PHE A 185 -9.74 -6.71 8.71
C PHE A 185 -11.08 -6.21 8.17
N GLN A 186 -12.08 -6.05 9.04
CA GLN A 186 -13.25 -5.25 8.69
C GLN A 186 -12.82 -3.78 8.74
N ASN A 187 -12.41 -3.30 9.91
CA ASN A 187 -11.84 -1.95 10.06
C ASN A 187 -10.45 -2.01 10.69
N LEU A 188 -9.48 -1.32 10.10
CA LEU A 188 -8.13 -1.15 10.67
C LEU A 188 -7.97 0.26 11.22
N THR A 189 -7.79 0.38 12.53
CA THR A 189 -7.48 1.65 13.19
C THR A 189 -6.13 1.58 13.90
N LEU A 190 -5.15 2.35 13.43
CA LEU A 190 -3.87 2.55 14.10
C LEU A 190 -3.82 3.97 14.67
N VAL A 191 -3.93 4.12 15.99
CA VAL A 191 -3.96 5.47 16.59
C VAL A 191 -2.57 6.11 16.69
N ALA A 192 -2.56 7.43 16.86
CA ALA A 192 -1.34 8.20 17.05
C ALA A 192 -0.52 7.68 18.24
N GLY A 193 0.79 7.54 18.04
CA GLY A 193 1.73 7.05 19.04
C GLY A 193 1.93 5.52 19.06
N ALA A 194 1.09 4.75 18.37
CA ALA A 194 1.30 3.31 18.17
C ALA A 194 2.12 3.04 16.90
N THR A 195 2.98 2.02 16.95
CA THR A 195 3.73 1.51 15.79
C THR A 195 3.31 0.08 15.46
N LEU A 196 2.89 -0.13 14.22
CA LEU A 196 2.67 -1.44 13.61
C LEU A 196 3.95 -1.85 12.87
N THR A 197 4.80 -2.64 13.52
CA THR A 197 6.01 -3.18 12.89
C THR A 197 5.68 -4.48 12.19
N ALA A 198 6.20 -4.69 10.99
CA ALA A 198 6.10 -5.96 10.29
C ALA A 198 7.47 -6.62 10.12
N HIS A 199 7.47 -7.94 10.14
CA HIS A 199 8.66 -8.78 10.04
C HIS A 199 8.35 -10.07 9.28
N GLY A 200 9.29 -10.53 8.48
CA GLY A 200 9.23 -11.81 7.78
C GLY A 200 9.89 -11.72 6.41
N ASP A 201 9.97 -12.85 5.75
CA ASP A 201 10.52 -12.95 4.40
C ASP A 201 9.49 -12.52 3.33
N LEU A 202 8.20 -12.48 3.67
CA LEU A 202 7.13 -12.06 2.76
C LEU A 202 6.80 -10.56 2.86
N PRO A 203 6.52 -9.86 1.74
CA PRO A 203 5.91 -8.53 1.73
C PRO A 203 4.61 -8.48 2.53
N LEU A 204 4.27 -7.31 3.08
CA LEU A 204 3.05 -7.10 3.85
C LEU A 204 1.91 -6.58 2.97
N ILE A 205 0.74 -7.20 3.05
CA ILE A 205 -0.50 -6.64 2.52
C ILE A 205 -1.49 -6.49 3.67
N LEU A 206 -2.01 -5.27 3.84
CA LEU A 206 -3.11 -4.95 4.74
C LEU A 206 -4.34 -4.65 3.89
N LEU A 207 -5.38 -5.47 4.03
CA LEU A 207 -6.68 -5.28 3.39
C LEU A 207 -7.73 -5.00 4.46
N ALA A 208 -8.49 -3.93 4.31
CA ALA A 208 -9.61 -3.64 5.20
C ALA A 208 -10.79 -3.05 4.43
N ASP A 209 -11.97 -3.03 5.06
CA ASP A 209 -13.07 -2.19 4.59
C ASP A 209 -12.68 -0.73 4.75
N THR A 210 -12.51 -0.29 6.00
CA THR A 210 -12.04 1.07 6.30
C THR A 210 -10.67 1.03 6.96
N THR A 211 -9.80 1.99 6.62
CA THR A 211 -8.48 2.13 7.23
C THR A 211 -8.24 3.55 7.76
N MET A 212 -7.93 3.67 9.05
CA MET A 212 -7.50 4.92 9.68
C MET A 212 -6.11 4.74 10.30
N ILE A 213 -5.10 5.38 9.72
CA ILE A 213 -3.71 5.31 10.19
C ILE A 213 -3.26 6.70 10.67
N ALA A 214 -3.26 6.88 11.98
CA ALA A 214 -2.69 8.04 12.67
C ALA A 214 -1.33 7.75 13.34
N GLY A 215 -0.97 6.47 13.46
CA GLY A 215 0.34 6.01 13.96
C GLY A 215 1.35 5.74 12.83
N VAL A 216 2.29 4.81 13.08
CA VAL A 216 3.36 4.45 12.14
C VAL A 216 3.24 3.00 11.70
N VAL A 217 3.26 2.75 10.39
CA VAL A 217 3.50 1.40 9.84
C VAL A 217 4.98 1.28 9.52
N ASP A 218 5.70 0.46 10.26
CA ASP A 218 7.15 0.28 10.13
C ASP A 218 7.48 -1.04 9.43
N VAL A 219 7.86 -0.92 8.15
CA VAL A 219 8.39 -2.02 7.33
C VAL A 219 9.89 -1.89 7.09
N SER A 220 10.60 -1.13 7.92
CA SER A 220 12.03 -0.85 7.72
C SER A 220 12.92 -2.07 7.95
N ALA A 221 14.10 -2.03 7.32
CA ALA A 221 15.19 -2.96 7.55
C ALA A 221 15.83 -2.72 8.93
N LYS A 222 15.24 -3.26 10.01
CA LYS A 222 15.85 -3.15 11.34
C LYS A 222 15.28 -4.02 12.45
N VAL A 223 14.42 -4.99 12.15
CA VAL A 223 13.66 -5.65 13.22
C VAL A 223 14.59 -6.47 14.13
N SER A 224 14.42 -6.30 15.44
CA SER A 224 15.30 -6.83 16.51
C SER A 224 15.37 -8.36 16.60
N SER A 225 14.54 -9.06 15.81
CA SER A 225 14.42 -10.52 15.77
C SER A 225 15.54 -11.19 14.99
N CYS A 226 16.18 -10.54 14.01
CA CYS A 226 17.35 -11.14 13.37
C CYS A 226 18.60 -10.93 14.26
N SER A 227 19.26 -12.06 14.53
CA SER A 227 20.31 -12.25 15.54
C SER A 227 21.27 -11.07 15.69
N ASN A 228 21.44 -10.52 16.91
CA ASN A 228 22.49 -9.62 17.43
C ASN A 228 23.06 -8.48 16.54
N ASP A 229 22.65 -8.35 15.29
CA ASP A 229 23.24 -7.49 14.28
C ASP A 229 22.17 -7.04 13.28
N SER A 230 21.34 -6.16 13.80
CA SER A 230 20.21 -5.50 13.12
C SER A 230 20.52 -4.84 11.77
N ARG A 231 21.80 -4.68 11.38
CA ARG A 231 22.17 -3.92 10.17
C ARG A 231 21.92 -4.69 8.87
N THR A 232 22.09 -6.01 8.88
CA THR A 232 21.89 -6.84 7.69
C THR A 232 20.45 -7.32 7.53
N CYS A 233 19.61 -7.11 8.54
CA CYS A 233 18.20 -7.50 8.54
C CYS A 233 17.43 -6.84 7.40
N ALA A 234 16.74 -7.65 6.61
CA ALA A 234 15.74 -7.16 5.68
C ALA A 234 14.46 -6.73 6.42
N GLY A 235 13.69 -5.84 5.81
CA GLY A 235 12.27 -5.69 6.14
C GLY A 235 11.42 -6.75 5.42
N PRO A 236 10.08 -6.77 5.65
CA PRO A 236 9.13 -7.68 5.00
C PRO A 236 9.27 -7.74 3.48
N GLY A 237 9.62 -8.90 2.91
CA GLY A 237 9.82 -9.04 1.46
C GLY A 237 11.12 -8.45 0.92
N GLY A 238 11.97 -7.89 1.80
CA GLY A 238 13.28 -7.36 1.43
C GLY A 238 14.36 -8.44 1.46
N PHE A 239 15.57 -8.05 1.06
CA PHE A 239 16.72 -8.94 1.02
C PHE A 239 17.82 -8.53 2.00
N MET A 240 18.53 -9.54 2.54
CA MET A 240 19.57 -9.30 3.53
C MET A 240 20.77 -8.54 2.97
N GLY A 241 21.35 -7.69 3.82
CA GLY A 241 22.64 -7.05 3.55
C GLY A 241 23.81 -8.04 3.59
N GLY A 242 24.91 -7.67 2.93
CA GLY A 242 26.13 -8.46 2.90
C GLY A 242 26.91 -8.38 4.21
N ASN A 243 27.46 -9.51 4.67
CA ASN A 243 28.52 -9.51 5.67
C ASN A 243 29.81 -8.89 5.10
N ALA A 244 30.81 -8.64 5.94
CA ALA A 244 32.14 -8.21 5.49
C ALA A 244 32.67 -9.07 4.33
N ASN A 245 33.25 -8.44 3.32
CA ASN A 245 33.74 -9.06 2.08
C ASN A 245 32.66 -9.83 1.27
N ARG A 246 31.37 -9.58 1.50
CA ARG A 246 30.26 -10.23 0.77
C ARG A 246 29.31 -9.20 0.18
N GLY A 247 28.81 -9.49 -1.02
CA GLY A 247 27.71 -8.74 -1.60
C GLY A 247 26.43 -8.91 -0.79
N GLY A 248 25.50 -7.98 -0.95
CA GLY A 248 24.15 -8.13 -0.44
C GLY A 248 23.36 -9.18 -1.21
N GLN A 249 22.09 -9.35 -0.85
CA GLN A 249 21.15 -10.23 -1.53
C GLN A 249 20.10 -9.45 -2.30
N GLY A 250 19.41 -10.12 -3.21
CA GLY A 250 18.35 -9.55 -4.03
C GLY A 250 18.79 -9.15 -5.44
N PRO A 251 17.83 -8.89 -6.33
CA PRO A 251 18.07 -8.58 -7.74
C PRO A 251 18.87 -7.27 -7.97
N GLY A 252 18.79 -6.32 -7.03
CA GLY A 252 19.55 -5.07 -7.03
C GLY A 252 20.70 -5.04 -6.03
N ALA A 253 21.22 -6.19 -5.60
CA ALA A 253 22.22 -6.27 -4.54
C ALA A 253 23.50 -5.48 -4.83
N GLY A 254 24.02 -4.81 -3.80
CA GLY A 254 25.33 -4.16 -3.85
C GLY A 254 26.49 -5.17 -3.76
N GLY A 255 27.59 -4.89 -4.46
CA GLY A 255 28.80 -5.72 -4.45
C GLY A 255 29.63 -5.58 -3.16
N ALA A 256 30.38 -6.62 -2.82
CA ALA A 256 31.34 -6.60 -1.71
C ALA A 256 32.43 -5.54 -1.94
N GLY A 257 32.83 -4.84 -0.88
CA GLY A 257 34.14 -4.18 -0.85
C GLY A 257 35.25 -5.22 -0.89
N LYS A 258 36.42 -4.82 -1.42
CA LYS A 258 37.63 -5.64 -1.44
C LYS A 258 38.48 -5.39 -0.20
N ASP A 259 39.15 -6.45 0.23
CA ASP A 259 40.27 -6.42 1.13
C ASP A 259 41.58 -6.31 0.35
N ASP A 260 42.47 -5.42 0.80
CA ASP A 260 43.89 -5.52 0.49
C ASP A 260 44.60 -5.70 1.82
N TYR A 261 45.20 -6.88 2.03
CA TYR A 261 45.92 -7.23 3.26
C TYR A 261 46.99 -6.18 3.64
N TRP A 262 47.44 -5.38 2.67
CA TRP A 262 48.43 -4.32 2.81
C TRP A 262 47.93 -2.93 2.38
N GLY A 263 46.65 -2.78 2.04
CA GLY A 263 46.07 -1.54 1.47
C GLY A 263 44.84 -1.04 2.24
N ASP A 264 44.24 0.03 1.72
CA ASP A 264 43.06 0.66 2.32
C ASP A 264 41.82 -0.25 2.18
N GLU A 265 41.05 -0.42 3.26
CA GLU A 265 39.76 -1.10 3.15
C GLU A 265 38.80 -0.29 2.29
N SER A 266 38.05 -0.98 1.44
CA SER A 266 37.07 -0.34 0.56
C SER A 266 35.65 -0.56 1.06
N GLY A 267 34.75 0.38 0.77
CA GLY A 267 33.33 0.28 1.13
C GLY A 267 32.60 -0.73 0.26
N GLY A 268 31.53 -1.32 0.79
CA GLY A 268 30.58 -2.09 0.00
C GLY A 268 29.73 -1.19 -0.89
N GLY A 269 29.25 -1.72 -2.01
CA GLY A 269 28.31 -1.02 -2.88
C GLY A 269 26.91 -0.96 -2.28
N GLY A 270 26.18 0.11 -2.56
CA GLY A 270 24.76 0.24 -2.23
C GLY A 270 23.89 -0.61 -3.15
N ALA A 271 22.76 -1.11 -2.63
CA ALA A 271 21.71 -1.70 -3.46
C ALA A 271 20.98 -0.62 -4.26
N GLY A 272 20.37 -1.01 -5.38
CA GLY A 272 19.48 -0.15 -6.17
C GLY A 272 18.02 -0.62 -6.08
N TYR A 273 17.04 0.30 -6.19
CA TYR A 273 15.61 0.02 -6.44
C TYR A 273 15.09 1.20 -7.27
N LEU A 274 14.49 0.94 -8.44
CA LEU A 274 14.14 1.92 -9.49
C LEU A 274 15.34 2.67 -10.10
N THR A 275 16.38 2.92 -9.31
CA THR A 275 17.68 3.46 -9.71
C THR A 275 18.79 2.52 -9.29
N ALA A 276 19.95 2.62 -9.94
CA ALA A 276 21.15 1.91 -9.50
C ALA A 276 21.60 2.43 -8.12
N GLY A 277 22.27 1.57 -7.37
CA GLY A 277 22.89 1.95 -6.10
C GLY A 277 24.16 2.80 -6.29
N GLY A 278 24.78 3.21 -5.18
CA GLY A 278 26.08 3.87 -5.19
C GLY A 278 27.25 2.88 -5.19
N LYS A 279 28.37 3.21 -5.86
CA LYS A 279 29.64 2.47 -5.70
C LYS A 279 30.17 2.68 -4.26
N GLY A 280 30.76 1.65 -3.68
CA GLY A 280 31.45 1.76 -2.40
C GLY A 280 32.67 2.69 -2.47
N GLY A 281 33.03 3.31 -1.34
CA GLY A 281 34.20 4.19 -1.23
C GLY A 281 35.54 3.45 -1.38
N GLY A 282 36.60 4.16 -1.76
CA GLY A 282 37.93 3.60 -2.03
C GLY A 282 38.14 3.24 -3.50
N GLY A 283 39.41 3.08 -3.92
CA GLY A 283 39.76 2.80 -5.33
C GLY A 283 39.06 1.56 -5.89
N ASP A 284 38.94 0.54 -5.03
CA ASP A 284 38.39 -0.78 -5.32
C ASP A 284 37.05 -1.08 -4.61
N GLY A 285 36.31 -0.04 -4.22
CA GLY A 285 35.00 -0.19 -3.56
C GLY A 285 34.01 -1.05 -4.35
N GLY A 286 33.12 -1.71 -3.62
CA GLY A 286 32.15 -2.64 -4.16
C GLY A 286 31.27 -2.02 -5.24
N ASN A 287 30.97 -2.81 -6.27
CA ASN A 287 30.13 -2.36 -7.38
C ASN A 287 28.75 -1.93 -6.88
N ALA A 288 28.20 -0.87 -7.47
CA ALA A 288 26.81 -0.49 -7.30
C ALA A 288 25.86 -1.64 -7.69
N GLY A 289 24.80 -1.82 -6.92
CA GLY A 289 23.69 -2.70 -7.30
C GLY A 289 22.93 -2.18 -8.52
N GLY A 290 22.39 -3.10 -9.31
CA GLY A 290 21.60 -2.78 -10.50
C GLY A 290 20.21 -2.21 -10.19
N VAL A 291 19.57 -1.65 -11.20
CA VAL A 291 18.15 -1.26 -11.17
C VAL A 291 17.29 -2.52 -11.13
N TYR A 292 16.28 -2.54 -10.27
CA TYR A 292 15.17 -3.51 -10.33
C TYR A 292 13.89 -2.87 -9.79
N GLY A 293 12.77 -3.61 -9.90
CA GLY A 293 11.46 -3.15 -9.46
C GLY A 293 10.79 -2.25 -10.49
N THR A 294 9.60 -1.76 -10.15
CA THR A 294 8.77 -0.89 -10.99
C THR A 294 8.12 0.19 -10.13
N ASP A 295 7.83 1.34 -10.72
CA ASP A 295 7.15 2.43 -10.02
C ASP A 295 5.74 2.01 -9.55
N SER A 296 5.12 1.05 -10.24
CA SER A 296 3.82 0.47 -9.85
C SER A 296 3.92 -0.44 -8.63
N CYS A 297 5.11 -0.87 -8.22
CA CYS A 297 5.32 -1.87 -7.16
C CYS A 297 4.51 -3.16 -7.42
N GLU A 298 4.42 -3.55 -8.70
CA GLU A 298 3.82 -4.79 -9.17
C GLU A 298 4.90 -5.59 -9.90
N PRO A 299 5.31 -6.76 -9.37
CA PRO A 299 4.88 -7.35 -8.10
C PRO A 299 5.38 -6.58 -6.85
N LEU A 300 4.69 -6.75 -5.72
CA LEU A 300 5.09 -6.16 -4.44
C LEU A 300 6.39 -6.82 -3.94
N LEU A 301 7.51 -6.11 -4.05
CA LEU A 301 8.84 -6.61 -3.69
C LEU A 301 9.57 -5.62 -2.79
N GLY A 302 10.20 -6.12 -1.72
CA GLY A 302 11.04 -5.31 -0.86
C GLY A 302 12.38 -4.93 -1.52
N GLY A 303 13.12 -4.08 -0.82
CA GLY A 303 14.45 -3.58 -1.14
C GLY A 303 15.51 -4.67 -1.18
N SER A 304 16.56 -4.50 -2.01
CA SER A 304 17.73 -5.36 -2.04
C SER A 304 18.73 -4.93 -0.96
N GLY A 305 19.58 -5.86 -0.52
CA GLY A 305 20.62 -5.59 0.48
C GLY A 305 21.88 -4.96 -0.12
N GLY A 306 22.48 -4.03 0.61
CA GLY A 306 23.80 -3.47 0.28
C GLY A 306 24.93 -4.46 0.54
N GLY A 307 26.06 -4.29 -0.15
CA GLY A 307 27.26 -5.09 0.09
C GLY A 307 27.99 -4.68 1.37
N GLY A 308 28.67 -5.62 2.01
CA GLY A 308 29.59 -5.33 3.09
C GLY A 308 30.91 -4.75 2.58
N GLY A 309 31.56 -3.92 3.39
CA GLY A 309 32.91 -3.41 3.17
C GLY A 309 33.99 -4.48 3.27
N GLY A 310 35.18 -4.11 2.78
CA GLY A 310 36.39 -4.90 2.83
C GLY A 310 36.88 -5.13 4.26
N HIS A 311 37.49 -6.29 4.51
CA HIS A 311 38.11 -6.60 5.79
C HIS A 311 39.30 -7.56 5.64
N ASN A 312 40.40 -7.23 6.31
CA ASN A 312 41.74 -7.85 6.17
C ASN A 312 41.89 -9.29 6.66
N THR A 313 40.84 -9.93 7.19
CA THR A 313 40.88 -11.34 7.60
C THR A 313 39.73 -12.11 6.94
N PRO A 314 40.04 -13.06 6.03
CA PRO A 314 39.02 -13.88 5.34
C PRO A 314 38.13 -14.70 6.29
N THR A 315 38.59 -14.90 7.53
CA THR A 315 37.94 -15.70 8.57
C THR A 315 37.31 -14.89 9.69
N SER A 316 37.47 -13.56 9.70
CA SER A 316 36.80 -12.74 10.70
C SER A 316 35.32 -12.66 10.35
N THR A 317 34.58 -13.50 11.05
CA THR A 317 33.14 -13.36 11.24
C THR A 317 32.82 -12.28 12.27
N SER A 318 33.80 -11.45 12.69
CA SER A 318 33.56 -10.41 13.68
C SER A 318 32.47 -9.50 13.13
N THR A 319 31.33 -9.56 13.80
CA THR A 319 30.06 -8.98 13.35
C THR A 319 30.12 -7.46 13.29
N SER A 320 31.12 -6.84 13.92
CA SER A 320 31.19 -5.39 14.10
C SER A 320 31.69 -4.56 12.91
N GLN A 321 32.25 -5.15 11.85
CA GLN A 321 32.96 -4.38 10.81
C GLN A 321 32.37 -4.57 9.41
N GLY A 322 32.13 -3.45 8.72
CA GLY A 322 31.85 -3.40 7.29
C GLY A 322 30.60 -4.16 6.82
N LYS A 323 29.48 -4.16 7.55
CA LYS A 323 28.25 -4.78 7.06
C LYS A 323 27.44 -3.87 6.13
N GLY A 324 26.84 -4.46 5.11
CA GLY A 324 25.87 -3.80 4.26
C GLY A 324 24.50 -3.70 4.95
N GLY A 325 23.75 -2.65 4.64
CA GLY A 325 22.37 -2.50 5.10
C GLY A 325 21.44 -3.53 4.45
N GLY A 326 20.50 -4.09 5.21
CA GLY A 326 19.40 -4.86 4.63
C GLY A 326 18.47 -3.96 3.81
N GLY A 327 17.78 -4.57 2.85
CA GLY A 327 16.79 -3.87 2.04
C GLY A 327 15.49 -3.65 2.80
N GLY A 328 14.87 -2.48 2.60
CA GLY A 328 13.60 -2.13 3.21
C GLY A 328 12.47 -3.10 2.84
N GLY A 329 11.45 -3.20 3.66
CA GLY A 329 10.28 -4.02 3.36
C GLY A 329 9.33 -3.36 2.37
N ALA A 330 8.46 -4.16 1.78
CA ALA A 330 7.37 -3.71 0.93
C ALA A 330 6.02 -3.86 1.64
N VAL A 331 5.16 -2.87 1.43
CA VAL A 331 3.83 -2.82 2.01
C VAL A 331 2.80 -2.34 1.00
N GLN A 332 1.66 -3.01 0.96
CA GLN A 332 0.44 -2.51 0.34
C GLN A 332 -0.64 -2.35 1.40
N ILE A 333 -1.35 -1.23 1.34
CA ILE A 333 -2.52 -0.97 2.18
C ILE A 333 -3.69 -0.69 1.24
N SER A 334 -4.77 -1.45 1.36
CA SER A 334 -5.95 -1.32 0.53
C SER A 334 -7.19 -1.20 1.42
N ALA A 335 -8.01 -0.18 1.17
CA ALA A 335 -9.26 0.08 1.88
C ALA A 335 -10.41 0.18 0.87
N LEU A 336 -11.50 -0.53 1.15
CA LEU A 336 -12.72 -0.61 0.34
C LEU A 336 -13.72 0.52 0.61
N SER A 337 -13.56 1.27 1.69
CA SER A 337 -14.46 2.36 2.06
C SER A 337 -13.65 3.54 2.59
N TYR A 338 -14.13 4.75 2.28
CA TYR A 338 -13.58 6.02 2.78
C TYR A 338 -14.53 6.66 3.78
#